data_AF-A0A7L2UGI1-F1
#
_entry.id   AF-A0A7L2UGI1-F1
#
_cell.length_a   1.000
_cell.length_b   1.000
_cell.length_c   1.000
_cell.angle_alpha   90.00
_cell.angle_beta   90.00
_cell.angle_gamma   90.00
#
_symmetry.space_group_name_H-M   'P 1'
#
loop_
_entity.id
_entity.type
_entity.pdbx_description
1 polymer ?
#
loop_
_entity_poly.entity_id
_entity_poly.type
_entity_poly.pdbx_seq_one_letter_code
_entity_poly.pdbx_strand_id
1 'polypeptide(L)'
;LESSLLTQPWASVCFGESAFLAKACFRDTGYILLISDLSNVWYESADAEAVGQRSKELNKRLTVHVSSFLHRLCNLVCPLLAGQPDATTSFTCHHTADSLSLHMKSELSGLPFYWDFHCCPAPVEMV
;
A
#
# COMPACT_ATOMS: atom_id res chain seq x y z
N LEU A 1 -9.80 -9.12 7.54
CA LEU A 1 -9.07 -8.82 6.28
C LEU A 1 -8.14 -9.96 5.87
N GLU A 2 -7.46 -10.60 6.81
CA GLU A 2 -6.48 -11.69 6.57
C GLU A 2 -7.05 -12.84 5.72
N SER A 3 -8.25 -13.35 6.02
CA SER A 3 -8.88 -14.40 5.22
C SER A 3 -9.12 -14.01 3.76
N SER A 4 -9.41 -12.74 3.48
CA SER A 4 -9.59 -12.22 2.12
C SER A 4 -8.26 -12.00 1.39
N LEU A 5 -7.16 -11.83 2.12
CA LEU A 5 -5.83 -11.66 1.57
C LEU A 5 -5.23 -12.97 1.09
N LEU A 6 -5.55 -14.09 1.76
CA LEU A 6 -5.13 -15.43 1.35
C LEU A 6 -5.61 -15.77 -0.07
N THR A 7 -6.77 -15.24 -0.48
CA THR A 7 -7.33 -15.46 -1.82
C THR A 7 -6.84 -14.45 -2.86
N GLN A 8 -6.03 -13.44 -2.48
CA GLN A 8 -5.49 -12.49 -3.44
C GLN A 8 -4.28 -13.09 -4.17
N PRO A 9 -4.20 -12.94 -5.50
CA PRO A 9 -3.05 -13.42 -6.25
C PRO A 9 -1.80 -12.59 -5.89
N TRP A 10 -0.65 -13.24 -5.91
CA TRP A 10 0.63 -12.54 -5.95
C TRP A 10 0.84 -11.94 -7.34
N ALA A 11 1.23 -10.68 -7.37
CA ALA A 11 1.54 -9.95 -8.59
C ALA A 11 2.99 -9.49 -8.58
N SER A 12 3.63 -9.53 -9.75
CA SER A 12 4.92 -8.89 -9.95
C SER A 12 4.73 -7.38 -10.08
N VAL A 13 5.41 -6.61 -9.25
CA VAL A 13 5.33 -5.14 -9.22
C VAL A 13 6.72 -4.52 -9.15
N CYS A 14 6.84 -3.30 -9.66
CA CYS A 14 8.04 -2.48 -9.49
C CYS A 14 7.71 -1.29 -8.61
N PHE A 15 8.44 -1.14 -7.50
CA PHE A 15 8.38 0.04 -6.65
C PHE A 15 9.67 0.84 -6.86
N GLY A 16 9.61 1.84 -7.75
CA GLY A 16 10.80 2.52 -8.25
C GLY A 16 11.63 1.58 -9.14
N GLU A 17 12.91 1.43 -8.83
CA GLU A 17 13.84 0.57 -9.59
C GLU A 17 13.89 -0.89 -9.08
N SER A 18 13.16 -1.20 -8.00
CA SER A 18 13.18 -2.51 -7.35
C SER A 18 11.94 -3.35 -7.69
N ALA A 19 12.17 -4.62 -8.02
CA ALA A 19 11.11 -5.58 -8.35
C ALA A 19 10.71 -6.40 -7.13
N PHE A 20 9.41 -6.62 -6.95
CA PHE A 20 8.83 -7.36 -5.84
C PHE A 20 7.67 -8.24 -6.31
N LEU A 21 7.29 -9.20 -5.47
CA LEU A 21 5.95 -9.76 -5.44
C LEU A 21 5.12 -9.02 -4.41
N ALA A 22 3.88 -8.69 -4.73
CA ALA A 22 2.95 -8.08 -3.78
C ALA A 22 1.53 -8.64 -3.92
N LYS A 23 0.78 -8.59 -2.83
CA LYS A 23 -0.67 -8.79 -2.82
C LYS A 23 -1.31 -7.92 -1.74
N ALA A 24 -2.50 -7.42 -1.99
CA ALA A 24 -3.18 -6.53 -1.06
C ALA A 24 -4.68 -6.79 -1.02
N CYS A 25 -5.29 -6.51 0.13
CA CYS A 25 -6.73 -6.51 0.29
C CYS A 25 -7.15 -5.20 0.93
N PHE A 26 -8.02 -4.44 0.26
CA PHE A 26 -8.61 -3.21 0.77
C PHE A 26 -10.09 -3.42 1.13
N ARG A 27 -10.53 -2.80 2.21
CA ARG A 27 -11.93 -2.71 2.66
C ARG A 27 -12.21 -1.29 3.13
N ASP A 28 -13.47 -0.97 3.43
CA ASP A 28 -13.86 0.36 3.93
C ASP A 28 -13.29 0.69 5.32
N THR A 29 -12.82 -0.34 6.05
CA THR A 29 -12.31 -0.24 7.43
C THR A 29 -10.81 -0.43 7.56
N GLY A 30 -10.09 -0.64 6.45
CA GLY A 30 -8.65 -0.85 6.49
C GLY A 30 -8.12 -1.62 5.29
N TYR A 31 -6.83 -1.92 5.31
CA TYR A 31 -6.19 -2.76 4.31
C TYR A 31 -5.12 -3.66 4.93
N ILE A 32 -4.76 -4.68 4.18
CA ILE A 32 -3.56 -5.47 4.43
C ILE A 32 -2.76 -5.57 3.13
N LEU A 33 -1.44 -5.42 3.23
CA LEU A 33 -0.47 -5.52 2.15
C LEU A 33 0.64 -6.49 2.54
N LEU A 34 0.96 -7.44 1.66
CA LEU A 34 2.19 -8.22 1.72
C LEU A 34 3.09 -7.88 0.53
N ILE A 35 4.40 -7.85 0.78
CA ILE A 35 5.44 -7.62 -0.22
C ILE A 35 6.57 -8.62 0.02
N SER A 36 7.16 -9.15 -1.04
CA SER A 36 8.33 -10.02 -0.97
C SER A 36 9.33 -9.68 -2.08
N ASP A 37 10.61 -9.68 -1.74
CA ASP A 37 11.74 -9.62 -2.69
C ASP A 37 12.29 -11.02 -3.01
N LEU A 38 11.52 -12.07 -2.70
CA LEU A 38 11.89 -13.50 -2.75
C LEU A 38 12.89 -13.95 -1.68
N SER A 39 13.47 -13.03 -0.91
CA SER A 39 14.38 -13.33 0.21
C SER A 39 13.70 -13.11 1.57
N ASN A 40 12.90 -12.06 1.66
CA ASN A 40 12.17 -11.61 2.81
C ASN A 40 10.70 -11.39 2.44
N VAL A 41 9.86 -11.32 3.47
CA VAL A 41 8.45 -10.97 3.35
C VAL A 41 8.16 -9.86 4.35
N TRP A 42 7.56 -8.79 3.88
CA TRP A 42 7.09 -7.68 4.70
C TRP A 42 5.57 -7.55 4.64
N TYR A 43 5.03 -6.99 5.69
CA TYR A 43 3.61 -6.91 5.95
C TYR A 43 3.24 -5.55 6.53
N GLU A 44 2.10 -5.03 6.11
CA GLU A 44 1.41 -3.96 6.81
C GLU A 44 -0.09 -4.28 6.92
N SER A 45 -0.64 -4.02 8.11
CA SER A 45 -2.08 -3.93 8.33
C SER A 45 -2.39 -2.56 8.93
N ALA A 46 -3.28 -1.83 8.28
CA ALA A 46 -3.73 -0.54 8.76
C ALA A 46 -5.26 -0.54 8.83
N ASP A 47 -5.79 -0.28 10.01
CA ASP A 47 -7.22 -0.09 10.24
C ASP A 47 -7.66 1.36 9.93
N ALA A 48 -8.94 1.64 10.13
CA ALA A 48 -9.51 2.94 9.84
C ALA A 48 -8.91 4.06 10.70
N GLU A 49 -8.48 3.78 11.93
CA GLU A 49 -7.87 4.77 12.81
C GLU A 49 -6.47 5.13 12.32
N ALA A 50 -5.63 4.11 12.08
CA ALA A 50 -4.29 4.30 11.53
C ALA A 50 -4.33 5.04 10.18
N VAL A 51 -5.32 4.70 9.33
CA VAL A 51 -5.49 5.38 8.04
C VAL A 51 -5.97 6.82 8.20
N GLY A 52 -6.91 7.07 9.11
CA GLY A 52 -7.40 8.40 9.42
C GLY A 52 -6.31 9.32 9.97
N GLN A 53 -5.42 8.80 10.81
CA GLN A 53 -4.31 9.57 11.37
C GLN A 53 -3.25 9.86 10.29
N ARG A 54 -2.76 8.83 9.60
CA ARG A 54 -1.70 8.98 8.59
C ARG A 54 -2.14 9.85 7.40
N SER A 55 -3.40 9.72 6.98
CA SER A 55 -3.93 10.54 5.88
C SER A 55 -3.92 12.04 6.21
N LYS A 56 -4.23 12.43 7.45
CA LYS A 56 -4.16 13.83 7.91
C LYS A 56 -2.74 14.36 7.98
N GLU A 57 -1.79 13.51 8.39
CA GLU A 57 -0.38 13.86 8.48
C GLU A 57 0.23 14.12 7.10
N LEU A 58 -0.02 13.22 6.15
CA LEU A 58 0.53 13.27 4.80
C LEU A 58 -0.23 14.22 3.86
N ASN A 59 -1.55 14.35 4.04
CA ASN A 59 -2.43 15.13 3.16
C ASN A 59 -3.15 16.21 3.95
N LYS A 60 -2.41 17.14 4.56
CA LYS A 60 -2.91 18.16 5.52
C LYS A 60 -4.11 19.00 5.06
N ARG A 61 -4.36 19.10 3.76
CA ARG A 61 -5.48 19.87 3.17
C ARG A 61 -6.67 19.01 2.77
N LEU A 62 -6.51 17.69 2.79
CA LEU A 62 -7.54 16.73 2.38
C LEU A 62 -8.44 16.39 3.57
N THR A 63 -9.71 16.78 3.50
CA THR A 63 -10.72 16.41 4.50
C THR A 63 -11.70 15.45 3.84
N VAL A 64 -11.50 14.14 4.05
CA VAL A 64 -12.34 13.08 3.47
C VAL A 64 -12.61 12.00 4.50
N HIS A 65 -13.68 11.24 4.29
CA HIS A 65 -13.94 10.04 5.09
C HIS A 65 -12.86 8.98 4.81
N VAL A 66 -12.50 8.22 5.85
CA VAL A 66 -11.48 7.17 5.76
C VAL A 66 -11.82 6.12 4.71
N SER A 67 -13.09 5.74 4.57
CA SER A 67 -13.54 4.80 3.53
C SER A 67 -13.28 5.34 2.11
N SER A 68 -13.52 6.63 1.86
CA SER A 68 -13.19 7.27 0.58
C SER A 68 -11.69 7.29 0.32
N PHE A 69 -10.88 7.51 1.36
CA PHE A 69 -9.43 7.46 1.28
C PHE A 69 -8.94 6.04 0.96
N LEU A 70 -9.47 5.02 1.64
CA LEU A 70 -9.17 3.61 1.38
C LEU A 70 -9.57 3.18 -0.03
N HIS A 71 -10.74 3.64 -0.51
CA HIS A 71 -11.15 3.41 -1.88
C HIS A 71 -10.18 4.06 -2.88
N ARG A 72 -9.66 5.27 -2.58
CA ARG A 72 -8.62 5.90 -3.39
C ARG A 72 -7.34 5.06 -3.41
N LEU A 73 -6.86 4.56 -2.26
CA LEU A 73 -5.69 3.68 -2.21
C LEU A 73 -5.91 2.40 -3.04
N CYS A 74 -7.07 1.78 -2.91
CA CYS A 74 -7.45 0.61 -3.70
C CYS A 74 -7.38 0.89 -5.20
N ASN A 75 -7.90 2.04 -5.65
CA ASN A 75 -7.89 2.44 -7.06
C ASN A 75 -6.49 2.77 -7.60
N LEU A 76 -5.50 2.99 -6.73
CA LEU A 76 -4.10 3.21 -7.11
C LEU A 76 -3.29 1.90 -7.12
N VAL A 77 -3.51 1.05 -6.10
CA VAL A 77 -2.74 -0.17 -5.90
C VAL A 77 -3.27 -1.35 -6.72
N CYS A 78 -4.59 -1.52 -6.84
CA CYS A 78 -5.15 -2.66 -7.59
C CYS A 78 -4.77 -2.67 -9.07
N PRO A 79 -4.77 -1.55 -9.81
CA PRO A 79 -4.28 -1.53 -11.19
C PRO A 79 -2.80 -1.90 -11.29
N LEU A 80 -1.95 -1.42 -10.36
CA LEU A 80 -0.55 -1.82 -10.27
C LEU A 80 -0.41 -3.34 -10.10
N LEU A 81 -1.17 -3.95 -9.18
CA LEU A 81 -1.19 -5.40 -8.97
C LEU A 81 -1.75 -6.18 -10.17
N ALA A 82 -2.58 -5.55 -11.00
CA ALA A 82 -3.06 -6.13 -12.26
C ALA A 82 -2.06 -5.95 -13.43
N GLY A 83 -0.88 -5.38 -13.18
CA GLY A 83 0.12 -5.10 -14.21
C GLY A 83 -0.25 -3.91 -15.12
N GLN A 84 -1.14 -3.03 -14.66
CA GLN A 84 -1.62 -1.84 -15.37
C GLN A 84 -1.44 -0.59 -14.48
N PRO A 85 -0.20 -0.18 -14.17
CA PRO A 85 0.06 0.96 -13.30
C PRO A 85 -0.47 2.27 -13.90
N ASP A 86 -0.98 3.15 -13.04
CA ASP A 86 -1.33 4.53 -13.42
C ASP A 86 -0.04 5.33 -13.65
N ALA A 87 0.07 5.98 -14.82
CA ALA A 87 1.22 6.80 -15.20
C ALA A 87 1.47 7.98 -14.24
N THR A 88 0.45 8.41 -13.50
CA THR A 88 0.55 9.50 -12.52
C THR A 88 0.99 9.04 -11.13
N THR A 89 1.08 7.73 -10.91
CA THR A 89 1.48 7.15 -9.63
C THR A 89 2.95 6.75 -9.66
N SER A 90 3.74 7.30 -8.75
CA SER A 90 5.14 6.94 -8.57
C SER A 90 5.37 6.35 -7.19
N PHE A 91 6.26 5.37 -7.10
CA PHE A 91 6.66 4.75 -5.85
C PHE A 91 8.15 4.94 -5.62
N THR A 92 8.51 5.29 -4.39
CA THR A 92 9.90 5.25 -3.91
C THR A 92 9.99 4.22 -2.79
N CYS A 93 10.98 3.35 -2.87
CA CYS A 93 11.20 2.28 -1.92
C CYS A 93 12.41 2.59 -1.04
N HIS A 94 12.25 2.50 0.28
CA HIS A 94 13.34 2.55 1.24
C HIS A 94 13.40 1.25 2.03
N HIS A 95 14.49 0.53 1.83
CA HIS A 95 14.77 -0.71 2.53
C HIS A 95 15.73 -0.42 3.70
N THR A 96 15.39 -0.91 4.88
CA THR A 96 16.28 -0.96 6.04
C THR A 96 16.48 -2.41 6.49
N ALA A 97 17.35 -2.66 7.47
CA ALA A 97 17.60 -4.02 7.95
C ALA A 97 16.33 -4.71 8.48
N ASP A 98 15.39 -3.93 9.04
CA ASP A 98 14.23 -4.47 9.76
C ASP A 98 12.88 -4.04 9.16
N SER A 99 12.85 -3.23 8.09
CA SER A 99 11.60 -2.71 7.53
C SER A 99 11.69 -2.29 6.08
N LEU A 100 10.52 -2.26 5.45
CA LEU A 100 10.31 -1.77 4.09
C LEU A 100 9.30 -0.63 4.12
N SER A 101 9.74 0.57 3.72
CA SER A 101 8.88 1.73 3.56
C SER A 101 8.65 2.04 2.09
N LEU A 102 7.39 2.16 1.68
CA LEU A 102 7.03 2.59 0.32
C LEU A 102 6.34 3.95 0.35
N HIS A 103 6.96 4.96 -0.25
CA HIS A 103 6.35 6.26 -0.47
C HIS A 103 5.64 6.27 -1.81
N MET A 104 4.31 6.36 -1.77
CA MET A 104 3.45 6.53 -2.93
C MET A 104 3.10 8.00 -3.12
N LYS A 105 3.33 8.50 -4.33
CA LYS A 105 2.87 9.82 -4.77
C LYS A 105 1.96 9.65 -5.99
N SER A 106 0.81 10.31 -5.96
CA SER A 106 -0.18 10.34 -7.03
C SER A 106 -0.77 11.76 -7.13
N GLU A 107 -1.66 11.98 -8.09
CA GLU A 107 -2.56 13.12 -8.13
C GLU A 107 -3.98 12.74 -7.67
N LEU A 108 -4.77 13.70 -7.18
CA LEU A 108 -6.21 13.62 -6.99
C LEU A 108 -6.81 14.96 -7.41
N SER A 109 -7.46 15.01 -8.57
CA SER A 109 -8.10 16.21 -9.13
C SER A 109 -7.16 17.43 -9.20
N GLY A 110 -5.95 17.26 -9.74
CA GLY A 110 -4.94 18.33 -9.81
C GLY A 110 -4.14 18.56 -8.53
N LEU A 111 -4.48 17.88 -7.42
CA LEU A 111 -3.78 18.04 -6.14
C LEU A 111 -2.85 16.85 -5.87
N PRO A 112 -1.66 17.08 -5.30
CA PRO A 112 -0.81 15.99 -4.86
C PRO A 112 -1.49 15.13 -3.79
N PHE A 113 -1.38 13.81 -3.95
CA PHE A 113 -1.85 12.80 -3.02
C PHE A 113 -0.68 11.93 -2.59
N TYR A 114 -0.51 11.75 -1.29
CA TYR A 114 0.61 11.00 -0.70
C TYR A 114 0.12 9.88 0.20
N TRP A 115 0.86 8.78 0.19
CA TRP A 115 0.67 7.70 1.13
C TRP A 115 1.99 6.97 1.38
N ASP A 116 2.25 6.65 2.64
CA ASP A 116 3.41 5.87 3.03
C ASP A 116 2.93 4.53 3.56
N PHE A 117 3.41 3.43 2.97
CA PHE A 117 3.26 2.09 3.53
C PHE A 117 4.45 1.80 4.46
N HIS A 118 4.17 1.39 5.69
CA HIS A 118 5.18 1.08 6.70
C HIS A 118 5.15 -0.41 7.00
N CYS A 119 5.91 -1.18 6.22
CA CYS A 119 5.87 -2.64 6.30
C CYS A 119 6.95 -3.14 7.26
N CYS A 120 6.54 -3.94 8.24
CA CYS A 120 7.42 -4.68 9.13
C CYS A 120 7.65 -6.11 8.60
N PRO A 121 8.60 -6.89 9.14
CA PRO A 121 8.77 -8.29 8.75
C PRO A 121 7.47 -9.05 9.00
N ALA A 122 7.03 -9.82 7.99
CA ALA A 122 5.80 -10.59 8.10
C ALA A 122 5.96 -11.67 9.18
N PRO A 123 4.95 -11.86 10.04
CA PRO A 123 4.97 -12.96 11.01
C PRO A 123 4.85 -14.30 10.26
N VAL A 124 5.33 -15.38 10.89
CA VAL A 124 5.44 -16.71 10.25
C VAL A 124 4.09 -17.21 9.75
N GLU A 125 2.99 -16.84 10.41
CA GLU A 125 1.64 -17.24 10.02
C GLU A 125 1.14 -16.60 8.71
N MET A 126 1.81 -15.55 8.24
CA MET A 126 1.45 -14.80 7.02
C MET A 126 2.25 -15.22 5.79
N VAL A 127 3.30 -16.02 5.95
CA VAL A 127 4.21 -16.49 4.89
C VAL A 127 3.71 -17.79 4.27
#